data_AF-A0A957K9P6-F1
#
_entry.id   AF-A0A957K9P6-F1
#
_cell.length_a   1.000
_cell.length_b   1.000
_cell.length_c   1.000
_cell.angle_alpha   90.00
_cell.angle_beta   90.00
_cell.angle_gamma   90.00
#
_symmetry.space_group_name_H-M   'P 1'
#
loop_
_entity.id
_entity.type
_entity.pdbx_description
1 polymer ?
#
loop_
_entity_poly.entity_id
_entity_poly.type
_entity_poly.pdbx_seq_one_letter_code
_entity_poly.pdbx_strand_id
1 'polypeptide(L)'
;YEAHVAPLEPDIIVLQVGINDLKTIPLFPERREELVTDCQDNIAAIVTKARADGALVILSTVFPAGDVPLQRRPFWSAEIDAAIVEVNAFLPTLADDSILVFDSYSLLADDEGILSSDYARDELHLNSAGYERLNEALAQLLGTVVESTDVE
;
A
#
# COMPACT_ATOMS: atom_id res chain seq x y z
N TYR A 1 6.69 -2.83 -14.39
CA TYR A 1 7.01 -1.43 -14.70
C TYR A 1 7.24 -1.24 -16.21
N GLU A 2 8.38 -1.66 -16.77
CA GLU A 2 8.78 -1.41 -18.17
C GLU A 2 7.69 -1.69 -19.23
N ALA A 3 6.97 -2.80 -19.10
CA ALA A 3 6.04 -3.21 -20.15
C ALA A 3 4.68 -2.49 -20.11
N HIS A 4 4.23 -2.05 -18.93
CA HIS A 4 2.83 -1.64 -18.72
C HIS A 4 2.66 -0.27 -18.06
N VAL A 5 3.72 0.30 -17.49
CA VAL A 5 3.67 1.60 -16.78
C VAL A 5 4.49 2.63 -17.53
N ALA A 6 5.79 2.38 -17.74
CA ALA A 6 6.68 3.32 -18.44
C ALA A 6 6.14 3.78 -19.82
N PRO A 7 5.56 2.92 -20.67
CA PRO A 7 5.06 3.34 -21.98
C PRO A 7 3.83 4.26 -21.93
N LEU A 8 3.22 4.44 -20.76
CA LEU A 8 2.10 5.37 -20.56
C LEU A 8 2.57 6.80 -20.24
N GLU A 9 3.87 6.99 -19.97
CA GLU A 9 4.48 8.29 -19.62
C GLU A 9 3.66 9.07 -18.55
N PRO A 10 3.35 8.45 -17.39
CA PRO A 10 2.46 9.07 -16.41
C PRO A 10 3.11 10.23 -15.65
N ASP A 11 2.40 11.34 -15.50
CA ASP A 11 2.83 12.44 -14.61
C ASP A 11 2.77 12.03 -13.13
N ILE A 12 1.76 11.23 -12.77
CA ILE A 12 1.50 10.77 -11.40
C ILE A 12 1.23 9.26 -11.40
N ILE A 13 1.89 8.53 -10.50
CA ILE A 13 1.67 7.10 -10.25
C ILE A 13 1.17 6.91 -8.81
N VAL A 14 0.00 6.27 -8.65
CA VAL A 14 -0.43 5.74 -7.35
C VAL A 14 0.04 4.29 -7.23
N LEU A 15 0.97 4.02 -6.30
CA LEU A 15 1.51 2.69 -6.07
C LEU A 15 0.86 2.04 -4.84
N GLN A 16 0.02 1.03 -5.07
CA GLN A 16 -0.64 0.23 -4.03
C GLN A 16 -0.31 -1.26 -4.23
N VAL A 17 0.59 -1.79 -3.40
CA VAL A 17 1.11 -3.18 -3.49
C VAL A 17 1.40 -3.73 -2.09
N GLY A 18 1.87 -4.98 -1.98
CA GLY A 18 2.45 -5.54 -0.75
C GLY A 18 1.62 -6.63 -0.07
N ILE A 19 0.29 -6.50 0.01
CA ILE A 19 -0.51 -7.47 0.79
C ILE A 19 -0.42 -8.91 0.24
N ASN A 20 -0.26 -9.08 -1.07
CA ASN A 20 -0.12 -10.40 -1.68
C ASN A 20 1.24 -11.03 -1.42
N ASP A 21 2.28 -10.21 -1.30
CA ASP A 21 3.63 -10.61 -0.91
C ASP A 21 3.60 -11.12 0.53
N LEU A 22 3.02 -10.33 1.44
CA LEU A 22 2.98 -10.61 2.87
C LEU A 22 2.03 -11.76 3.25
N LYS A 23 0.88 -11.91 2.58
CA LYS A 23 -0.04 -13.02 2.87
C LYS A 23 0.53 -14.41 2.57
N THR A 24 1.70 -14.49 1.91
CA THR A 24 2.38 -15.76 1.66
C THR A 24 3.19 -16.27 2.86
N ILE A 25 3.42 -15.44 3.88
CA ILE A 25 4.19 -15.79 5.08
C ILE A 25 3.71 -17.10 5.74
N PRO A 26 2.39 -17.36 5.93
CA PRO A 26 1.95 -18.62 6.52
C PRO A 26 2.32 -19.87 5.71
N LEU A 27 2.59 -19.73 4.41
CA LEU A 27 3.01 -20.83 3.53
C LEU A 27 4.51 -21.12 3.66
N PHE A 28 5.31 -20.13 4.06
CA PHE A 28 6.77 -20.20 4.17
C PHE A 28 7.28 -19.44 5.43
N PRO A 29 6.88 -19.86 6.64
CA PRO A 29 7.15 -19.10 7.87
C PRO A 29 8.65 -18.92 8.14
N GLU A 30 9.49 -19.86 7.71
CA GLU A 30 10.95 -19.78 7.79
C GLU A 30 11.58 -18.69 6.91
N ARG A 31 10.82 -18.19 5.93
CA ARG A 31 11.23 -17.14 4.99
C ARG A 31 10.60 -15.78 5.31
N ARG A 32 9.98 -15.60 6.49
CA ARG A 32 9.29 -14.35 6.86
C ARG A 32 10.16 -13.11 6.63
N GLU A 33 11.39 -13.11 7.11
CA GLU A 33 12.31 -11.97 6.96
C GLU A 33 12.65 -11.69 5.49
N GLU A 34 12.88 -12.75 4.71
CA GLU A 34 13.13 -12.66 3.26
C GLU A 34 11.91 -12.08 2.54
N LEU A 35 10.70 -12.56 2.84
CA LEU A 35 9.46 -12.08 2.20
C LEU A 35 9.19 -10.60 2.49
N VAL A 36 9.47 -10.14 3.72
CA VAL A 36 9.33 -8.72 4.08
C VAL A 36 10.39 -7.88 3.37
N THR A 37 11.64 -8.34 3.35
CA THR A 37 12.75 -7.66 2.66
C THR A 37 12.48 -7.57 1.16
N ASP A 38 12.08 -8.68 0.53
CA ASP A 38 11.72 -8.73 -0.89
C ASP A 38 10.59 -7.76 -1.22
N CYS A 39 9.57 -7.66 -0.35
CA CYS A 39 8.46 -6.71 -0.51
C CYS A 39 8.99 -5.26 -0.49
N GLN A 40 9.81 -4.91 0.51
CA GLN A 40 10.42 -3.58 0.64
C GLN A 40 11.31 -3.23 -0.57
N ASP A 41 12.20 -4.15 -0.96
CA ASP A 41 13.12 -3.99 -2.09
C ASP A 41 12.36 -3.85 -3.41
N ASN A 42 11.31 -4.63 -3.63
CA ASN A 42 10.49 -4.53 -4.83
C ASN A 42 9.74 -3.20 -4.91
N ILE A 43 9.19 -2.71 -3.79
CA ILE A 43 8.57 -1.38 -3.72
C ILE A 43 9.60 -0.29 -4.04
N ALA A 44 10.77 -0.33 -3.38
CA ALA A 44 11.85 0.64 -3.62
C ALA A 44 12.34 0.62 -5.08
N ALA A 45 12.42 -0.56 -5.70
CA ALA A 45 12.79 -0.70 -7.10
C ALA A 45 11.75 -0.09 -8.06
N ILE A 46 10.45 -0.24 -7.78
CA ILE A 46 9.38 0.39 -8.59
C ILE A 46 9.44 1.91 -8.42
N VAL A 47 9.55 2.40 -7.18
CA VAL A 47 9.65 3.84 -6.87
C VAL A 47 10.87 4.46 -7.56
N THR A 48 12.02 3.80 -7.51
CA THR A 48 13.25 4.26 -8.16
C THR A 48 13.07 4.43 -9.68
N LYS A 49 12.39 3.49 -10.33
CA LYS A 49 12.11 3.56 -11.77
C LYS A 49 11.12 4.66 -12.11
N ALA A 50 10.01 4.75 -11.38
CA ALA A 50 9.02 5.80 -11.54
C ALA A 50 9.63 7.20 -11.41
N ARG A 51 10.45 7.41 -10.37
CA ARG A 51 11.19 8.65 -10.15
C ARG A 51 12.19 8.95 -11.26
N ALA A 52 12.89 7.94 -11.77
CA ALA A 52 13.84 8.12 -12.88
C ALA A 52 13.15 8.55 -14.19
N ASP A 53 11.89 8.13 -14.38
CA ASP A 53 11.05 8.55 -15.50
C ASP A 53 10.37 9.92 -15.28
N GLY A 54 10.59 10.55 -14.13
CA GLY A 54 10.07 11.89 -13.80
C GLY A 54 8.64 11.90 -13.25
N ALA A 55 8.06 10.75 -12.95
CA ALA A 55 6.71 10.68 -12.36
C ALA A 55 6.73 11.03 -10.88
N LEU A 56 5.70 11.77 -10.42
CA LEU A 56 5.40 11.88 -9.00
C LEU A 56 4.75 10.59 -8.52
N VAL A 57 5.27 10.01 -7.44
CA VAL A 57 4.77 8.75 -6.88
C VAL A 57 3.98 9.02 -5.61
N ILE A 58 2.72 8.56 -5.58
CA ILE A 58 1.91 8.47 -4.37
C ILE A 58 1.96 7.03 -3.89
N LEU A 59 2.75 6.78 -2.85
CA LEU A 59 2.95 5.47 -2.25
C LEU A 59 1.87 5.22 -1.18
N SER A 60 0.91 4.36 -1.50
CA SER A 60 -0.14 3.94 -0.58
C SER A 60 0.44 2.97 0.45
N THR A 61 0.18 3.18 1.75
CA THR A 61 0.50 2.17 2.76
C THR A 61 -0.30 0.90 2.52
N VAL A 62 0.29 -0.26 2.82
CA VAL A 62 -0.40 -1.55 2.73
C VAL A 62 -1.61 -1.51 3.65
N PHE A 63 -2.78 -1.89 3.16
CA PHE A 63 -4.02 -1.86 3.95
C PHE A 63 -3.94 -2.82 5.14
N PRO A 64 -4.66 -2.56 6.23
CA PRO A 64 -4.84 -3.53 7.29
C PRO A 64 -5.55 -4.78 6.74
N ALA A 65 -5.25 -5.94 7.32
CA ALA A 65 -6.11 -7.09 7.13
C ALA A 65 -7.32 -7.02 8.07
N GLY A 66 -8.43 -7.63 7.64
CA GLY A 66 -9.67 -7.69 8.41
C GLY A 66 -9.84 -8.98 9.20
N ASP A 67 -11.03 -9.14 9.75
CA ASP A 67 -11.41 -10.33 10.49
C ASP A 67 -11.33 -11.60 9.65
N VAL A 68 -10.54 -12.57 10.13
CA VAL A 68 -10.27 -13.82 9.41
C VAL A 68 -11.34 -14.88 9.72
N PRO A 69 -12.10 -15.35 8.71
CA PRO A 69 -13.09 -16.40 8.89
C PRO A 69 -12.46 -17.70 9.40
N LEU A 70 -13.20 -18.49 10.19
CA LEU A 70 -12.74 -19.76 10.77
C LEU A 70 -12.10 -20.71 9.75
N GLN A 71 -12.64 -20.73 8.52
CA GLN A 71 -12.16 -21.59 7.44
C GLN A 71 -10.78 -21.18 6.90
N ARG A 72 -10.40 -19.90 7.07
CA ARG A 72 -9.12 -19.35 6.59
C ARG A 72 -8.01 -19.37 7.66
N ARG A 73 -8.37 -19.49 8.94
CA ARG A 73 -7.41 -19.53 10.06
C ARG A 73 -6.26 -20.55 9.93
N PRO A 74 -6.44 -21.76 9.36
CA PRO A 74 -5.32 -22.68 9.17
C PRO A 74 -4.23 -22.17 8.22
N PHE A 75 -4.55 -21.17 7.38
CA PHE A 75 -3.65 -20.57 6.40
C PHE A 75 -3.41 -19.09 6.69
N TRP A 76 -3.70 -18.64 7.92
CA TRP A 76 -3.53 -17.27 8.36
C TRP A 76 -2.60 -17.21 9.57
N SER A 77 -1.84 -16.12 9.68
CA SER A 77 -0.94 -15.87 10.80
C SER A 77 -0.97 -14.39 11.18
N ALA A 78 -0.86 -14.09 12.48
CA ALA A 78 -0.65 -12.73 12.98
C ALA A 78 0.66 -12.10 12.46
N GLU A 79 1.58 -12.92 11.94
CA GLU A 79 2.78 -12.45 11.24
C GLU A 79 2.46 -11.63 9.99
N ILE A 80 1.28 -11.81 9.37
CA ILE A 80 0.84 -10.97 8.25
C ILE A 80 0.66 -9.53 8.73
N ASP A 81 -0.03 -9.33 9.85
CA ASP A 81 -0.32 -8.02 10.42
C ASP A 81 0.98 -7.33 10.90
N ALA A 82 1.84 -8.10 11.57
CA ALA A 82 3.16 -7.60 11.98
C ALA A 82 4.02 -7.19 10.76
N ALA A 83 3.98 -7.97 9.68
CA ALA A 83 4.69 -7.63 8.45
C ALA A 83 4.11 -6.41 7.74
N ILE A 84 2.78 -6.22 7.75
CA ILE A 84 2.13 -5.01 7.22
C ILE A 84 2.67 -3.78 7.95
N VAL A 85 2.70 -3.82 9.29
CA VAL A 85 3.22 -2.72 10.11
C VAL A 85 4.70 -2.44 9.79
N GLU A 86 5.51 -3.48 9.64
CA GLU A 86 6.93 -3.33 9.32
C GLU A 86 7.18 -2.74 7.93
N VAL A 87 6.47 -3.22 6.91
CA VAL A 87 6.54 -2.63 5.56
C VAL A 87 6.05 -1.19 5.59
N ASN A 88 4.92 -0.90 6.24
CA ASN A 88 4.39 0.46 6.35
C ASN A 88 5.32 1.43 7.08
N ALA A 89 6.06 0.96 8.08
CA ALA A 89 7.09 1.76 8.76
C ALA A 89 8.31 2.06 7.87
N PHE A 90 8.58 1.21 6.87
CA PHE A 90 9.63 1.42 5.89
C PHE A 90 9.25 2.46 4.82
N LEU A 91 8.00 2.50 4.35
CA LEU A 91 7.60 3.36 3.22
C LEU A 91 7.96 4.85 3.37
N PRO A 92 7.80 5.51 4.54
CA PRO A 92 8.22 6.90 4.74
C PRO A 92 9.71 7.16 4.50
N THR A 93 10.56 6.13 4.60
CA THR A 93 12.00 6.26 4.31
C THR A 93 12.30 6.47 2.83
N LEU A 94 11.35 6.16 1.95
CA LEU A 94 11.45 6.39 0.51
C LEU A 94 10.96 7.78 0.09
N ALA A 95 10.33 8.54 0.99
CA ALA A 95 9.70 9.81 0.66
C ALA A 95 10.74 10.90 0.30
N ASP A 96 10.42 11.69 -0.73
CA ASP A 96 11.14 12.90 -1.14
C ASP A 96 10.16 13.86 -1.85
N ASP A 97 10.67 14.94 -2.47
CA ASP A 97 9.82 15.93 -3.15
C ASP A 97 8.96 15.34 -4.29
N SER A 98 9.36 14.18 -4.84
CA SER A 98 8.66 13.45 -5.90
C SER A 98 7.94 12.20 -5.41
N ILE A 99 8.03 11.87 -4.11
CA ILE A 99 7.48 10.64 -3.52
C ILE A 99 6.69 10.99 -2.26
N LEU A 100 5.36 10.94 -2.37
CA LEU A 100 4.42 11.21 -1.29
C LEU A 100 3.91 9.91 -0.69
N VAL A 101 3.83 9.83 0.64
CA VAL A 101 3.19 8.70 1.31
C VAL A 101 1.73 9.01 1.59
N PHE A 102 0.85 8.15 1.07
CA PHE A 102 -0.58 8.19 1.35
C PHE A 102 -0.92 7.12 2.38
N ASP A 103 -1.24 7.55 3.61
CA ASP A 103 -1.52 6.65 4.73
C ASP A 103 -2.93 6.05 4.65
N SER A 104 -3.13 5.16 3.68
CA SER A 104 -4.37 4.41 3.50
C SER A 104 -4.66 3.43 4.64
N TYR A 105 -3.63 2.93 5.33
CA TYR A 105 -3.78 2.03 6.46
C TYR A 105 -4.62 2.69 7.55
N SER A 106 -4.23 3.88 8.02
CA SER A 106 -4.98 4.58 9.08
C SER A 106 -6.35 5.10 8.65
N LEU A 107 -6.62 5.24 7.35
CA LEU A 107 -7.97 5.59 6.85
C LEU A 107 -8.95 4.42 6.94
N LEU A 108 -8.43 3.19 6.91
CA LEU A 108 -9.20 1.95 6.78
C LEU A 108 -9.22 1.13 8.07
N ALA A 109 -8.21 1.28 8.91
CA ALA A 109 -8.10 0.60 10.18
C ALA A 109 -9.13 1.12 11.18
N ASP A 110 -9.63 0.23 12.02
CA ASP A 110 -10.30 0.57 13.26
C ASP A 110 -9.29 0.89 14.39
N ASP A 111 -9.81 1.12 15.58
CA ASP A 111 -9.00 1.45 16.77
C ASP A 111 -8.04 0.31 17.20
N GLU A 112 -8.25 -0.91 16.69
CA GLU A 112 -7.43 -2.09 16.97
C GLU A 112 -6.38 -2.35 15.88
N GLY A 113 -6.35 -1.55 14.81
CA GLY A 113 -5.43 -1.74 13.67
C GLY A 113 -5.91 -2.81 12.68
N ILE A 114 -7.19 -3.19 12.74
CA ILE A 114 -7.82 -4.18 11.87
C ILE A 114 -8.65 -3.44 10.82
N LEU A 115 -8.81 -4.03 9.63
CA LEU A 115 -9.68 -3.44 8.60
C LEU A 115 -11.10 -3.31 9.14
N SER A 116 -11.58 -2.07 9.25
CA SER A 116 -12.92 -1.79 9.77
C SER A 116 -13.99 -2.54 8.99
N SER A 117 -14.94 -3.14 9.72
CA SER A 117 -16.08 -3.85 9.13
C SER A 117 -16.97 -2.96 8.26
N ASP A 118 -16.94 -1.64 8.47
CA ASP A 118 -17.64 -0.66 7.62
C ASP A 118 -17.02 -0.59 6.21
N TYR A 119 -15.74 -0.94 6.08
CA TYR A 119 -14.96 -0.86 4.83
C TYR A 119 -14.60 -2.24 4.27
N ALA A 120 -14.77 -3.32 5.02
CA ALA A 120 -14.41 -4.67 4.61
C ALA A 120 -15.46 -5.31 3.69
N ARG A 121 -15.00 -5.97 2.62
CA ARG A 121 -15.76 -6.99 1.87
C ARG A 121 -15.39 -8.39 2.35
N ASP A 122 -14.11 -8.61 2.60
CA ASP A 122 -13.54 -9.79 3.26
C ASP A 122 -12.27 -9.36 4.02
N GLU A 123 -11.45 -10.31 4.48
CA GLU A 123 -10.27 -10.00 5.29
C GLU A 123 -9.13 -9.29 4.53
N LEU A 124 -9.23 -9.12 3.21
CA LEU A 124 -8.21 -8.44 2.38
C LEU A 124 -8.76 -7.36 1.46
N HIS A 125 -10.04 -7.44 1.08
CA HIS A 125 -10.63 -6.61 0.06
C HIS A 125 -11.62 -5.61 0.67
N LEU A 126 -11.63 -4.41 0.11
CA LEU A 126 -12.57 -3.36 0.49
C LEU A 126 -13.95 -3.56 -0.17
N ASN A 127 -14.97 -3.07 0.51
CA ASN A 127 -16.28 -2.83 -0.05
C ASN A 127 -16.35 -1.43 -0.71
N SER A 128 -17.53 -1.05 -1.23
CA SER A 128 -17.72 0.25 -1.88
C SER A 128 -17.45 1.43 -0.95
N ALA A 129 -17.87 1.38 0.32
CA ALA A 129 -17.66 2.45 1.29
C ALA A 129 -16.17 2.64 1.61
N GLY A 130 -15.39 1.55 1.69
CA GLY A 130 -13.94 1.62 1.84
C GLY A 130 -13.25 2.31 0.66
N TYR A 131 -13.66 2.00 -0.56
CA TYR A 131 -13.15 2.68 -1.75
C TYR A 131 -13.57 4.15 -1.83
N GLU A 132 -14.80 4.49 -1.44
CA GLU A 132 -15.26 5.88 -1.36
C GLU A 132 -14.39 6.67 -0.38
N ARG A 133 -14.15 6.13 0.82
CA ARG A 133 -13.30 6.76 1.85
C ARG A 133 -11.87 7.01 1.37
N LEU A 134 -11.28 6.05 0.65
CA LEU A 134 -9.95 6.20 0.05
C LEU A 134 -9.95 7.27 -1.05
N ASN A 135 -10.93 7.22 -1.96
CA ASN A 135 -11.02 8.15 -3.08
C ASN A 135 -11.18 9.59 -2.60
N GLU A 136 -11.99 9.84 -1.57
CA GLU A 136 -12.16 11.17 -0.97
C GLU A 136 -10.84 11.74 -0.44
N ALA A 137 -10.04 10.90 0.23
CA ALA A 137 -8.75 11.33 0.79
C ALA A 137 -7.68 11.49 -0.31
N LEU A 138 -7.64 10.57 -1.27
CA LEU A 138 -6.71 10.65 -2.41
C LEU A 138 -7.00 11.86 -3.30
N ALA A 139 -8.28 12.18 -3.54
CA ALA A 139 -8.66 13.37 -4.31
C ALA A 139 -8.20 14.67 -3.65
N GLN A 140 -8.26 14.75 -2.31
CA GLN A 140 -7.72 15.90 -1.56
C GLN A 140 -6.21 16.01 -1.74
N LEU A 141 -5.47 14.89 -1.61
CA LEU A 141 -4.02 14.87 -1.82
C LEU A 141 -3.67 15.31 -3.25
N LEU A 142 -4.33 14.74 -4.27
CA LEU A 142 -4.12 15.12 -5.66
C LEU A 142 -4.40 16.60 -5.92
N GLY A 143 -5.44 17.16 -5.31
CA GLY A 143 -5.74 18.59 -5.40
C GLY A 143 -4.56 19.46 -4.94
N THR A 144 -3.93 19.11 -3.82
CA THR A 144 -2.76 19.85 -3.30
C THR A 144 -1.54 19.75 -4.22
N VAL A 145 -1.34 18.60 -4.86
CA VAL A 145 -0.22 18.37 -5.79
C VAL A 145 -0.38 19.21 -7.05
N VAL A 146 -1.57 19.20 -7.65
CA VAL A 146 -1.85 19.96 -8.88
C VAL A 146 -1.76 21.47 -8.64
N GLU A 147 -2.32 21.97 -7.52
CA GLU A 147 -2.20 23.39 -7.18
C GLU A 147 -0.75 23.84 -6.98
N SER A 148 0.13 22.96 -6.47
CA SER A 148 1.54 23.28 -6.29
C SER A 148 2.35 23.33 -7.59
N THR A 149 1.89 22.65 -8.64
CA THR A 149 2.57 22.62 -9.96
C THR A 149 2.15 23.78 -10.87
N ASP A 150 0.97 24.37 -10.66
CA ASP A 150 0.45 25.51 -11.43
C ASP A 150 1.02 26.88 -10.99
N VAL A 151 1.84 26.92 -9.94
CA VAL A 151 2.38 28.17 -9.33
C VAL A 151 3.85 28.44 -9.70
N GLU A 152 4.51 27.56 -10.46
CA GLU A 152 5.88 27.75 -11.00
C GLU A 152 5.93 28.30 -12.43
#